data_AF-A0A524HDD6-F1
#
_entry.id   AF-A0A524HDD6-F1
#
_cell.length_a   1.000
_cell.length_b   1.000
_cell.length_c   1.000
_cell.angle_alpha   90.00
_cell.angle_beta   90.00
_cell.angle_gamma   90.00
#
_symmetry.space_group_name_H-M   'P 1'
#
loop_
_entity.id
_entity.type
_entity.pdbx_description
1 polymer ?
#
loop_
_entity_poly.entity_id
_entity_poly.type
_entity_poly.pdbx_seq_one_letter_code
_entity_poly.pdbx_strand_id
1 'polypeptide(L)'
;IGLDFFDASINRLAAWVIGARCMLKALLIALLEPTDKLRQMESAGNYTSRLAMLEELKTLPFGSVWDYYCLKADVPIGPAWLQTVKDYETNVLSQRT
;
A
#
# COMPACT_ATOMS: atom_id res chain seq x y z
N ILE A 1 -13.68 4.10 4.00
CA ILE A 1 -12.99 4.26 2.70
C ILE A 1 -13.38 3.06 1.86
N GLY A 2 -13.91 3.30 0.65
CA GLY A 2 -14.34 2.23 -0.27
C GLY A 2 -13.43 2.16 -1.50
N LEU A 3 -13.43 1.01 -2.17
CA LEU A 3 -12.78 0.82 -3.47
C LEU A 3 -13.88 0.74 -4.54
N ASP A 4 -13.73 1.53 -5.60
CA ASP A 4 -14.62 1.51 -6.75
C ASP A 4 -13.78 1.46 -8.03
N PHE A 5 -13.61 0.24 -8.55
CA PHE A 5 -12.95 -0.02 -9.81
C PHE A 5 -13.39 -1.39 -10.34
N PHE A 6 -13.31 -1.55 -11.66
CA PHE A 6 -13.53 -2.82 -12.33
C PHE A 6 -12.57 -2.93 -13.51
N ASP A 7 -11.64 -3.88 -13.43
CA ASP A 7 -10.75 -4.23 -14.53
C ASP A 7 -11.02 -5.69 -14.95
N ALA A 8 -11.57 -5.86 -16.16
CA ALA A 8 -11.86 -7.16 -16.74
C ALA A 8 -10.69 -7.72 -17.57
N SER A 9 -9.62 -6.95 -17.77
CA SER A 9 -8.45 -7.35 -18.58
C SER A 9 -7.42 -8.16 -17.79
N ILE A 10 -7.52 -8.19 -16.46
CA ILE A 10 -6.62 -8.92 -15.57
C ILE A 10 -7.37 -9.85 -14.61
N ASN A 11 -6.64 -10.69 -13.88
CA ASN A 11 -7.21 -11.54 -12.84
C ASN A 11 -7.91 -10.68 -11.76
N ARG A 12 -9.22 -10.87 -11.59
CA ARG A 12 -10.05 -10.05 -10.69
C ARG A 12 -9.65 -10.16 -9.22
N LEU A 13 -9.10 -11.31 -8.78
CA LEU A 13 -8.56 -11.44 -7.42
C LEU A 13 -7.29 -10.60 -7.27
N ALA A 14 -6.42 -10.60 -8.28
CA ALA A 14 -5.24 -9.74 -8.29
C ALA A 14 -5.64 -8.25 -8.25
N ALA A 15 -6.64 -7.83 -9.03
CA ALA A 15 -7.14 -6.47 -9.01
C ALA A 15 -7.56 -6.01 -7.60
N TRP A 16 -8.33 -6.83 -6.88
CA TRP A 16 -8.74 -6.56 -5.50
C TRP A 16 -7.57 -6.53 -4.52
N VAL A 17 -6.68 -7.51 -4.59
CA VAL A 17 -5.52 -7.60 -3.68
C VAL A 17 -4.60 -6.40 -3.88
N ILE A 18 -4.32 -6.01 -5.12
CA ILE A 18 -3.52 -4.83 -5.45
C ILE A 18 -4.20 -3.57 -4.91
N GLY A 19 -5.46 -3.32 -5.28
CA GLY A 19 -6.18 -2.11 -4.89
C GLY A 19 -6.28 -1.94 -3.37
N ALA A 20 -6.68 -2.99 -2.66
CA ALA A 20 -6.78 -2.96 -1.21
C ALA A 20 -5.42 -2.76 -0.52
N ARG A 21 -4.37 -3.46 -0.96
CA ARG A 21 -3.03 -3.30 -0.38
C ARG A 21 -2.45 -1.91 -0.68
N CYS A 22 -2.66 -1.36 -1.87
CA CYS A 22 -2.24 0.00 -2.20
C CYS A 22 -2.94 1.04 -1.31
N MET A 23 -4.24 0.87 -1.10
CA MET A 23 -5.02 1.74 -0.21
C MET A 23 -4.52 1.66 1.24
N LEU A 24 -4.29 0.46 1.76
CA LEU A 24 -3.71 0.28 3.10
C LEU A 24 -2.30 0.85 3.23
N LYS A 25 -1.45 0.70 2.21
CA LYS A 25 -0.10 1.30 2.19
C LYS A 25 -0.17 2.83 2.23
N ALA A 26 -1.10 3.45 1.49
CA ALA A 26 -1.28 4.89 1.52
C ALA A 26 -1.65 5.40 2.93
N LEU A 27 -2.55 4.70 3.63
CA LEU A 27 -2.85 5.02 5.03
C LEU A 27 -1.64 4.84 5.93
N LEU A 28 -0.89 3.75 5.78
CA LEU A 28 0.29 3.50 6.58
C LEU A 28 1.33 4.61 6.40
N ILE A 29 1.60 5.03 5.15
CA ILE A 29 2.53 6.12 4.85
C ILE A 29 2.05 7.42 5.52
N ALA A 30 0.75 7.73 5.44
CA ALA A 30 0.18 8.90 6.10
C ALA A 30 0.28 8.82 7.64
N LEU A 31 0.12 7.64 8.23
CA LEU A 31 0.26 7.43 9.68
C LEU A 31 1.71 7.54 10.16
N LEU A 32 2.69 7.29 9.29
CA LEU A 32 4.12 7.44 9.58
C LEU A 32 4.62 8.87 9.36
N GLU A 33 3.79 9.76 8.81
CA GLU A 33 4.15 11.16 8.61
C GLU A 33 4.25 11.91 9.95
N PRO A 34 5.32 12.69 10.18
CA PRO A 34 5.42 13.60 11.32
C PRO A 34 4.58 14.87 11.09
N THR A 35 3.26 14.72 10.93
CA THR A 35 2.34 15.78 10.52
C THR A 35 2.39 17.01 11.42
N ASP A 36 2.55 16.83 12.73
CA ASP A 36 2.63 17.97 13.67
C ASP A 36 3.89 18.82 13.44
N LYS A 37 5.02 18.18 13.09
CA LYS A 37 6.26 18.90 12.74
C LYS A 37 6.11 19.65 11.42
N LEU A 38 5.44 19.04 10.43
CA LEU A 38 5.15 19.70 9.15
C LEU A 38 4.22 20.91 9.34
N ARG A 39 3.18 20.80 10.18
CA ARG A 39 2.29 21.92 10.53
C ARG A 39 3.02 23.06 11.23
N GLN A 40 3.97 22.74 12.12
CA GLN A 40 4.81 23.75 12.77
C GLN A 40 5.69 24.49 11.75
N MET A 41 6.35 23.75 10.84
CA MET A 41 7.16 24.35 9.77
C MET A 41 6.32 25.26 8.85
N GLU A 42 5.12 24.82 8.49
CA GLU A 42 4.17 25.60 7.70
C GLU A 42 3.74 26.88 8.42
N SER A 43 3.34 26.78 9.69
CA SER A 43 2.90 27.92 10.50
C SER A 43 4.03 28.93 10.73
N ALA A 44 5.28 28.49 10.74
CA ALA A 44 6.47 29.33 10.82
C ALA A 44 6.92 29.92 9.47
N GLY A 45 6.23 29.61 8.36
CA GLY A 45 6.61 30.06 7.01
C GLY A 45 7.87 29.38 6.46
N ASN A 46 8.36 28.31 7.09
CA ASN A 46 9.55 27.58 6.65
C ASN A 46 9.19 26.52 5.59
N TYR A 47 8.82 26.99 4.40
CA TYR A 47 8.40 26.12 3.30
C TYR A 47 9.53 25.27 2.72
N THR A 48 10.78 25.74 2.82
CA THR A 48 11.95 24.98 2.37
C THR A 48 12.12 23.70 3.17
N SER A 49 12.12 23.78 4.51
CA SER A 49 12.23 22.58 5.35
C SER A 49 10.99 21.69 5.24
N ARG A 50 9.78 22.28 5.10
CA ARG A 50 8.55 21.51 4.89
C ARG A 50 8.64 20.66 3.63
N LEU A 51 9.05 21.26 2.51
CA LEU A 51 9.19 20.55 1.23
C LEU A 51 10.29 19.48 1.32
N ALA A 52 11.47 19.83 1.85
CA ALA A 52 12.57 18.87 2.01
C ALA A 52 12.12 17.63 2.82
N MET A 53 11.43 17.85 3.94
CA MET A 53 10.92 16.74 4.76
C MET A 53 9.91 15.88 4.00
N LEU A 54 8.95 16.49 3.29
CA LEU A 54 7.98 15.74 2.48
C LEU A 54 8.63 14.87 1.41
N GLU A 55 9.71 15.33 0.79
CA GLU A 55 10.47 14.54 -0.19
C GLU A 55 11.23 13.38 0.48
N GLU A 56 11.90 13.63 1.61
CA GLU A 56 12.61 12.58 2.36
C GLU A 56 11.66 11.46 2.84
N LEU A 57 10.43 11.78 3.22
CA LEU A 57 9.44 10.78 3.63
C LEU A 57 9.13 9.74 2.54
N LYS A 58 9.30 10.08 1.26
CA LYS A 58 9.03 9.16 0.14
C LYS A 58 10.05 8.03 0.04
N THR A 59 11.25 8.22 0.59
CA THR A 59 12.36 7.25 0.52
C THR A 59 12.64 6.58 1.86
N LEU A 60 12.01 7.04 2.96
CA LEU A 60 12.06 6.34 4.24
C LEU A 60 11.55 4.90 4.13
N PRO A 61 12.03 3.98 4.99
CA PRO A 61 11.77 2.55 4.87
C PRO A 61 10.35 2.13 5.35
N PHE A 62 9.30 2.73 4.79
CA PHE A 62 7.91 2.32 5.07
C PHE A 62 7.63 0.86 4.65
N GLY A 63 8.41 0.33 3.69
CA GLY A 63 8.32 -1.06 3.26
C GLY A 63 8.54 -2.05 4.41
N SER A 64 9.50 -1.80 5.30
CA SER A 64 9.75 -2.66 6.46
C SER A 64 8.59 -2.66 7.46
N VAL A 65 7.93 -1.51 7.63
CA VAL A 65 6.73 -1.38 8.48
C VAL A 65 5.55 -2.13 7.84
N TRP A 66 5.39 -1.99 6.52
CA TRP A 66 4.36 -2.71 5.75
C TRP A 66 4.54 -4.23 5.82
N ASP A 67 5.78 -4.71 5.69
CA ASP A 67 6.09 -6.14 5.76
C ASP A 67 5.78 -6.72 7.14
N TYR A 68 6.11 -5.97 8.20
CA TYR A 68 5.73 -6.36 9.57
C TYR A 68 4.20 -6.37 9.77
N TYR A 69 3.48 -5.40 9.22
CA TYR A 69 2.02 -5.39 9.25
C TYR A 69 1.43 -6.63 8.57
N CYS A 70 1.95 -7.00 7.40
CA CYS A 70 1.54 -8.23 6.69
C CYS A 70 1.83 -9.47 7.53
N LEU A 71 3.02 -9.57 8.12
CA LEU A 71 3.41 -10.67 9.00
C LEU A 71 2.46 -10.80 10.19
N LYS A 72 2.10 -9.69 10.83
CA LYS A 72 1.18 -9.69 11.98
C LYS A 72 -0.25 -10.03 11.62
N ALA A 73 -0.65 -9.71 10.39
CA ALA A 73 -1.97 -10.05 9.85
C ALA A 73 -2.03 -11.47 9.25
N ASP A 74 -0.95 -12.26 9.32
CA ASP A 74 -0.83 -13.60 8.74
C ASP A 74 -1.16 -13.64 7.24
N VAL A 75 -0.67 -12.62 6.51
CA VAL A 75 -0.82 -12.53 5.04
C VAL A 75 0.54 -12.46 4.34
N PRO A 76 0.65 -12.90 3.07
CA PRO A 76 1.92 -12.92 2.37
C PRO A 76 2.58 -11.53 2.24
N ILE A 77 3.89 -11.51 2.48
CA ILE A 77 4.76 -10.33 2.38
C ILE A 77 5.17 -10.13 0.92
N GLY A 78 5.38 -8.86 0.53
CA GLY A 78 5.91 -8.54 -0.80
C GLY A 78 5.06 -9.12 -1.94
N PRO A 79 5.69 -9.74 -2.97
CA PRO A 79 5.00 -10.34 -4.11
C PRO A 79 4.50 -11.78 -3.87
N ALA A 80 4.72 -12.36 -2.68
CA ALA A 80 4.44 -13.78 -2.44
C ALA A 80 2.95 -14.16 -2.61
N TRP A 81 2.02 -13.21 -2.39
CA TRP A 81 0.58 -13.41 -2.62
C TRP A 81 0.24 -13.73 -4.08
N LEU A 82 1.10 -13.35 -5.02
CA LEU A 82 0.87 -13.60 -6.45
C LEU A 82 0.87 -15.10 -6.76
N GLN A 83 1.70 -15.88 -6.05
CA GLN A 83 1.72 -17.33 -6.22
C GLN A 83 0.38 -17.94 -5.80
N THR A 84 -0.17 -17.51 -4.66
CA THR A 84 -1.51 -17.95 -4.20
C THR A 84 -2.61 -17.66 -5.22
N VAL A 85 -2.55 -16.50 -5.89
CA VAL A 85 -3.51 -16.16 -6.94
C VAL A 85 -3.35 -17.05 -8.16
N LYS A 86 -2.11 -17.32 -8.61
CA LYS A 86 -1.81 -18.22 -9.74
C LYS A 86 -2.25 -19.66 -9.47
N ASP A 87 -2.03 -20.15 -8.25
CA ASP A 87 -2.45 -21.48 -7.84
C ASP A 87 -3.99 -21.58 -7.85
N TYR A 88 -4.68 -20.56 -7.33
CA TYR A 88 -6.14 -20.51 -7.37
C TYR A 88 -6.69 -20.38 -8.79
N GLU A 89 -6.00 -19.62 -9.65
CA GLU A 89 -6.36 -19.49 -11.06
C GLU A 89 -6.31 -20.84 -11.78
N THR A 90 -5.24 -21.60 -11.57
CA THR A 90 -5.04 -22.91 -12.19
C THR A 90 -6.00 -23.96 -11.62
N ASN A 91 -6.19 -24.00 -10.31
CA ASN A 91 -6.93 -25.08 -9.65
C ASN A 91 -8.46 -24.83 -9.63
N VAL A 92 -8.90 -23.58 -9.72
CA VAL A 92 -10.31 -23.22 -9.54
C VAL A 92 -10.84 -22.39 -10.70
N LEU A 93 -10.20 -21.26 -11.05
CA LEU A 93 -10.78 -20.35 -12.04
C LEU A 93 -10.80 -20.97 -13.44
N SER A 94 -9.76 -21.73 -13.81
CA SER A 94 -9.64 -22.43 -15.10
C SER A 94 -10.74 -23.46 -15.34
N GLN A 95 -11.36 -23.95 -14.26
CA GLN A 95 -12.41 -24.98 -14.30
C GLN A 95 -13.82 -24.39 -14.43
N ARG A 96 -13.95 -23.05 -14.39
CA ARG A 96 -15.24 -22.37 -14.53
C ARG A 96 -15.55 -22.21 -16.01
N THR A 97 -16.59 -22.91 -16.45
CA THR A 97 -17.20 -22.75 -17.77
C THR A 97 -18.16 -21.57 -17.77
#